data_AF-A0AAE9QYM5-F1
#
_entry.id   AF-A0AAE9QYM5-F1
#
_cell.length_a   1.000
_cell.length_b   1.000
_cell.length_c   1.000
_cell.angle_alpha   90.00
_cell.angle_beta   90.00
_cell.angle_gamma   90.00
#
_symmetry.space_group_name_H-M   'P 1'
#
loop_
_entity.id
_entity.type
_entity.pdbx_description
1 polymer ?
#
loop_
_entity_poly.entity_id
_entity_poly.type
_entity_poly.pdbx_seq_one_letter_code
_entity_poly.pdbx_strand_id
1 'polypeptide(L)'
;MQDYYTPKGKQLTIHERQQIQRWKLEDRSNREIARLLGKAPQTIHNEIKRGLVRQQVRKGKFEAVYSAQHAQLVYQENRKRSVRPIRQRKQDRAAIEHYMCQNYSPEMIVKAKGVQVPVSTIYYWIHHGKLSLGKEAMLYPRKAKQARKHASPYFKSAGKSIEQRPDSINQRLEAEHYEIDTVILTRAKNQCLLTLTDRKTCHQLIRLIPDKSAQAVNEALTGILKDYTVNSITADNGTEFSRLSDVFPASAIYYAHPYASWERGTNENHNRLIRRWLPKGTKTTTPKEVAAIEHWINHYPKRLFNYKSPIEMLKLANFNLKFGYLFDISPKIIPFFFLNFHYFHYLSALLVLLISSSRFSTRLLLEYQYDTTCDNERPSPGPQSLWTF
;
A
#
# COMPACT_ATOMS: atom_id res chain seq x y z
N MET A 1 39.15 38.55 0.03
CA MET A 1 37.77 38.36 -0.47
C MET A 1 37.74 37.10 -1.32
N GLN A 2 36.97 36.09 -0.90
CA GLN A 2 36.79 34.86 -1.69
C GLN A 2 35.61 35.08 -2.65
N ASP A 3 35.89 35.58 -3.85
CA ASP A 3 34.86 35.99 -4.84
C ASP A 3 34.21 34.82 -5.60
N TYR A 4 34.51 33.57 -5.24
CA TYR A 4 34.03 32.38 -5.95
C TYR A 4 33.18 31.50 -5.04
N TYR A 5 31.99 31.97 -4.67
CA TYR A 5 30.99 31.12 -4.05
C TYR A 5 30.43 30.14 -5.09
N THR A 6 30.99 28.93 -5.16
CA THR A 6 30.31 27.84 -5.86
C THR A 6 29.50 27.06 -4.81
N PRO A 7 28.15 27.15 -4.80
CA PRO A 7 27.36 26.24 -3.99
C PRO A 7 27.75 24.81 -4.38
N LYS A 8 28.09 23.98 -3.39
CA LYS A 8 28.37 22.55 -3.56
C LYS A 8 27.32 21.92 -4.49
N GLY A 9 27.74 21.39 -5.64
CA GLY A 9 26.98 20.38 -6.38
C GLY A 9 26.20 20.79 -7.65
N LYS A 10 26.23 22.04 -8.14
CA LYS A 10 25.60 22.35 -9.44
C LYS A 10 26.57 22.13 -10.61
N GLN A 11 26.39 21.01 -11.30
CA GLN A 11 27.06 20.70 -12.58
C GLN A 11 26.74 21.78 -13.62
N LEU A 12 27.65 22.03 -14.58
CA LEU A 12 27.37 22.94 -15.69
C LEU A 12 26.16 22.44 -16.49
N THR A 13 25.25 23.35 -16.81
CA THR A 13 24.11 23.13 -17.70
C THR A 13 24.54 23.22 -19.17
N ILE A 14 23.70 22.74 -20.08
CA ILE A 14 23.96 22.88 -21.52
C ILE A 14 24.08 24.35 -21.94
N HIS A 15 23.27 25.24 -21.33
CA HIS A 15 23.31 26.67 -21.60
C HIS A 15 24.64 27.29 -21.17
N GLU A 16 25.10 26.99 -19.95
CA GLU A 16 26.42 27.46 -19.48
C GLU A 16 27.55 26.94 -20.39
N ARG A 17 27.47 25.68 -20.88
CA ARG A 17 28.44 25.14 -21.86
C ARG A 17 28.44 25.89 -23.19
N GLN A 18 27.26 26.25 -23.71
CA GLN A 18 27.15 27.04 -24.94
C GLN A 18 27.73 28.44 -24.78
N GLN A 19 27.54 29.06 -23.60
CA GLN A 19 28.16 30.34 -23.28
C GLN A 19 29.69 30.23 -23.23
N ILE A 20 30.24 29.18 -22.61
CA ILE A 20 31.69 28.91 -22.63
C ILE A 20 32.19 28.82 -24.07
N GLN A 21 31.49 28.08 -24.94
CA GLN A 21 31.89 27.96 -26.35
C GLN A 21 31.92 29.31 -27.07
N ARG A 22 30.89 30.14 -26.89
CA ARG A 22 30.85 31.49 -27.46
C ARG A 22 32.03 32.34 -26.98
N TRP A 23 32.26 32.39 -25.66
CA TRP A 23 33.33 33.21 -25.10
C TRP A 23 34.74 32.71 -25.41
N LYS A 24 34.92 31.41 -25.70
CA LYS A 24 36.20 30.90 -26.21
C LYS A 24 36.46 31.31 -27.66
N LEU A 25 35.43 31.54 -28.46
CA LEU A 25 35.57 32.12 -29.80
C LEU A 25 35.88 33.63 -29.75
N GLU A 26 35.51 34.30 -28.65
CA GLU A 26 35.89 35.69 -28.34
C GLU A 26 37.26 35.78 -27.65
N ASP A 27 38.07 34.71 -27.65
CA ASP A 27 39.40 34.63 -27.02
C ASP A 27 39.45 34.96 -25.52
N ARG A 28 38.32 34.87 -24.81
CA ARG A 28 38.27 35.13 -23.36
C ARG A 28 39.06 34.11 -22.56
N SER A 29 39.71 34.59 -21.49
CA SER A 29 40.47 33.73 -20.59
C SER A 29 39.57 32.83 -19.75
N ASN A 30 40.06 31.65 -19.35
CA ASN A 30 39.28 30.73 -18.51
C ASN A 30 38.90 31.34 -17.15
N ARG A 31 39.71 32.29 -16.63
CA ARG A 31 39.43 33.01 -15.38
C ARG A 31 38.30 34.01 -15.55
N GLU A 32 38.23 34.70 -16.69
CA GLU A 32 37.16 35.63 -17.01
C GLU A 32 35.83 34.89 -17.21
N ILE A 33 35.83 33.80 -17.98
CA ILE A 33 34.66 32.94 -18.16
C ILE A 33 34.15 32.40 -16.81
N ALA A 34 35.06 32.04 -15.91
CA ALA A 34 34.72 31.58 -14.57
C ALA A 34 34.03 32.69 -13.74
N ARG A 35 34.48 33.95 -13.85
CA ARG A 35 33.83 35.11 -13.20
C ARG A 35 32.43 35.36 -13.77
N LEU A 36 32.28 35.33 -15.10
CA LEU A 36 30.98 35.54 -15.77
C LEU A 36 29.93 34.49 -15.37
N LEU A 37 30.34 33.25 -15.10
CA LEU A 37 29.46 32.16 -14.69
C LEU A 37 29.34 31.98 -13.16
N GLY A 38 30.11 32.75 -12.37
CA GLY A 38 30.22 32.54 -10.92
C GLY A 38 30.71 31.12 -10.56
N LYS A 39 31.71 30.59 -11.28
CA LYS A 39 32.30 29.26 -11.05
C LYS A 39 33.78 29.37 -10.69
N ALA A 40 34.35 28.30 -10.16
CA ALA A 40 35.79 28.18 -10.00
C ALA A 40 36.51 28.08 -11.36
N PRO A 41 37.66 28.74 -11.56
CA PRO A 41 38.46 28.63 -12.80
C PRO A 41 38.81 27.19 -13.19
N GLN A 42 39.05 26.33 -12.19
CA GLN A 42 39.35 24.91 -12.42
C GLN A 42 38.17 24.15 -13.04
N THR A 43 36.92 24.51 -12.71
CA THR A 43 35.73 23.92 -13.30
C THR A 43 35.68 24.20 -14.80
N ILE A 44 35.96 25.43 -15.20
CA ILE A 44 36.00 25.84 -16.61
C ILE A 44 37.15 25.15 -17.34
N HIS A 45 38.34 25.08 -16.72
CA HIS A 45 39.47 24.36 -17.32
C HIS A 45 39.15 22.87 -17.56
N ASN A 46 38.60 22.17 -16.56
CA ASN A 46 38.24 20.75 -16.67
C ASN A 46 37.12 20.53 -17.70
N GLU A 47 36.16 21.45 -17.79
CA GLU A 47 35.10 21.40 -18.79
C GLU A 47 35.65 21.59 -20.21
N ILE A 48 36.51 22.59 -20.43
CA ILE A 48 37.14 22.82 -21.74
C ILE A 48 37.95 21.59 -22.15
N LYS A 49 38.77 21.06 -21.24
CA LYS A 49 39.55 19.84 -21.48
C LYS A 49 38.67 18.65 -21.88
N ARG A 50 37.48 18.53 -21.29
CA ARG A 50 36.50 17.48 -21.61
C ARG A 50 35.86 17.66 -22.99
N GLY A 51 35.67 18.91 -23.43
CA GLY A 51 34.97 19.25 -24.68
C GLY A 51 35.84 19.53 -25.88
N LEU A 52 37.17 19.43 -25.77
CA LEU A 52 38.09 19.65 -26.88
C LEU A 52 37.94 18.56 -27.94
N VAL A 53 37.65 18.97 -29.17
CA VAL A 53 37.52 18.10 -30.33
C VAL A 53 38.41 18.61 -31.46
N ARG A 54 38.99 17.68 -32.23
CA ARG A 54 39.78 18.02 -33.42
C ARG A 54 38.82 18.34 -34.56
N GLN A 55 38.74 19.60 -34.94
CA GLN A 55 37.88 20.07 -36.03
C GLN A 55 38.73 20.57 -37.19
N GLN A 56 38.26 20.30 -38.41
CA GLN A 56 38.88 20.81 -39.60
C GLN A 56 38.42 22.25 -39.83
N VAL A 57 39.30 23.22 -39.62
CA VAL A 57 38.99 24.65 -39.78
C VAL A 57 39.19 25.09 -41.24
N ARG A 58 40.13 24.45 -41.96
CA ARG A 58 40.40 24.66 -43.40
C ARG A 58 40.81 23.35 -44.07
N LYS A 59 40.81 23.27 -45.40
CA LYS A 59 41.30 22.08 -46.14
C LYS A 59 42.72 21.71 -45.67
N GLY A 60 42.86 20.55 -45.01
CA GLY A 60 44.13 20.07 -44.46
C GLY A 60 44.58 20.67 -43.11
N LYS A 61 43.88 21.67 -42.55
CA LYS A 61 44.23 22.27 -41.23
C LYS A 61 43.22 21.84 -40.16
N PHE A 62 43.72 21.15 -39.15
CA PHE A 62 42.94 20.70 -38.01
C PHE A 62 43.37 21.43 -36.74
N GLU A 63 42.40 21.91 -35.98
CA GLU A 63 42.63 22.60 -34.71
C GLU A 63 41.78 21.98 -33.61
N ALA A 64 42.26 22.06 -32.37
CA ALA A 64 41.52 21.60 -31.20
C ALA A 64 40.57 22.71 -30.74
N VAL A 65 39.27 22.54 -30.99
CA VAL A 65 38.23 23.51 -30.69
C VAL A 65 37.32 22.95 -29.60
N TYR A 66 36.92 23.78 -28.64
CA TYR A 66 35.93 23.37 -27.64
C TYR A 66 34.54 23.28 -28.26
N SER A 67 33.86 22.15 -28.08
CA SER A 67 32.46 21.94 -28.48
C SER A 67 31.58 21.69 -27.26
N ALA A 68 30.61 22.58 -27.02
CA ALA A 68 29.65 22.43 -25.92
C ALA A 68 28.81 21.15 -26.05
N GLN A 69 28.42 20.80 -27.29
CA GLN A 69 27.65 19.60 -27.57
C GLN A 69 28.46 18.33 -27.24
N HIS A 70 29.73 18.27 -27.66
CA HIS A 70 30.59 17.14 -27.35
C HIS A 70 30.83 17.02 -25.84
N ALA A 71 31.11 18.13 -25.17
CA ALA A 71 31.32 18.14 -23.72
C ALA A 71 30.07 17.65 -22.95
N GLN A 72 28.87 18.02 -23.43
CA GLN A 72 27.60 17.54 -22.90
C GLN A 72 27.42 16.03 -23.11
N LEU A 73 27.74 15.51 -24.30
CA LEU A 73 27.67 14.07 -24.60
C LEU A 73 28.62 13.27 -23.69
N VAL A 74 29.89 13.67 -23.61
CA VAL A 74 30.89 13.04 -22.73
C VAL A 74 30.44 13.09 -21.27
N TYR A 75 29.87 14.22 -20.82
CA TYR A 75 29.28 14.31 -19.49
C TYR A 75 28.15 13.29 -19.29
N GLN A 76 27.20 13.20 -20.22
CA GLN A 76 26.08 12.24 -20.12
C GLN A 76 26.55 10.79 -20.11
N GLU A 77 27.54 10.42 -20.92
CA GLU A 77 28.13 9.08 -20.94
C GLU A 77 28.84 8.75 -19.62
N ASN A 78 29.68 9.65 -19.13
CA ASN A 78 30.34 9.48 -17.84
C ASN A 78 29.33 9.42 -16.70
N ARG A 79 28.23 10.19 -16.77
CA ARG A 79 27.15 10.11 -15.80
C ARG A 79 26.47 8.75 -15.82
N LYS A 80 26.20 8.16 -16.98
CA LYS A 80 25.67 6.79 -17.11
C LYS A 80 26.59 5.77 -16.41
N ARG A 81 27.91 5.93 -16.54
CA ARG A 81 28.92 5.06 -15.91
C ARG A 81 29.12 5.32 -14.41
N SER A 82 28.81 6.52 -13.94
CA SER A 82 28.92 6.90 -12.53
C SER A 82 27.79 6.39 -11.62
N VAL A 83 26.76 5.77 -12.21
CA VAL A 83 25.65 5.19 -11.45
C VAL A 83 26.06 3.81 -10.96
N ARG A 84 25.97 3.57 -9.65
CA ARG A 84 26.21 2.26 -9.07
C ARG A 84 25.23 1.25 -9.70
N PRO A 85 25.71 0.10 -10.22
CA PRO A 85 24.82 -0.90 -10.78
C PRO A 85 23.81 -1.34 -9.72
N ILE A 86 22.55 -1.49 -10.13
CA ILE A 86 21.49 -1.98 -9.25
C ILE A 86 21.84 -3.43 -8.90
N ARG A 87 22.13 -3.69 -7.62
CA ARG A 87 22.34 -5.06 -7.14
C ARG A 87 20.98 -5.71 -6.92
N GLN A 88 20.50 -6.44 -7.92
CA GLN A 88 19.32 -7.30 -7.79
C GLN A 88 19.79 -8.72 -7.54
N ARG A 89 19.73 -9.19 -6.28
CA ARG A 89 19.90 -10.62 -6.01
C ARG A 89 18.71 -11.35 -6.64
N LYS A 90 18.97 -12.42 -7.39
CA LYS A 90 17.93 -13.21 -8.08
C LYS A 90 16.84 -13.69 -7.11
N GLN A 91 17.25 -14.13 -5.91
CA GLN A 91 16.35 -14.57 -4.83
C GLN A 91 15.40 -13.46 -4.35
N ASP A 92 15.93 -12.28 -4.02
CA ASP A 92 15.10 -11.15 -3.56
C ASP A 92 14.08 -10.74 -4.63
N ARG A 93 14.52 -10.70 -5.89
CA ARG A 93 13.64 -10.37 -7.02
C ARG A 93 12.51 -11.40 -7.16
N ALA A 94 12.84 -12.69 -7.15
CA ALA A 94 11.86 -13.77 -7.26
C ALA A 94 10.85 -13.74 -6.09
N ALA A 95 11.31 -13.52 -4.86
CA ALA A 95 10.43 -13.37 -3.70
C ALA A 95 9.50 -12.16 -3.83
N ILE A 96 10.00 -11.01 -4.28
CA ILE A 96 9.17 -9.82 -4.51
C ILE A 96 8.12 -10.08 -5.58
N GLU A 97 8.50 -10.65 -6.73
CA GLU A 97 7.58 -10.95 -7.82
C GLU A 97 6.52 -11.97 -7.37
N HIS A 98 6.91 -13.03 -6.65
CA HIS A 98 5.99 -14.02 -6.08
C HIS A 98 4.92 -13.38 -5.17
N TYR A 99 5.31 -12.57 -4.20
CA TYR A 99 4.34 -11.94 -3.30
C TYR A 99 3.53 -10.83 -3.97
N MET A 100 4.08 -10.13 -4.96
CA MET A 100 3.33 -9.15 -5.75
C MET A 100 2.24 -9.84 -6.60
N CYS A 101 2.50 -11.02 -7.17
CA CYS A 101 1.47 -11.84 -7.83
C CYS A 101 0.33 -12.20 -6.88
N GLN A 102 0.64 -12.43 -5.60
CA GLN A 102 -0.35 -12.65 -4.53
C GLN A 102 -0.99 -11.35 -4.01
N ASN A 103 -0.86 -10.24 -4.73
CA ASN A 103 -1.39 -8.93 -4.38
C ASN A 103 -0.82 -8.34 -3.07
N TYR A 104 0.37 -8.72 -2.60
CA TYR A 104 0.99 -8.05 -1.46
C TYR A 104 1.55 -6.68 -1.84
N SER A 105 1.51 -5.72 -0.90
CA SER A 105 2.12 -4.41 -1.12
C SER A 105 3.61 -4.47 -0.78
N PRO A 106 4.47 -3.63 -1.40
CA PRO A 106 5.90 -3.58 -1.08
C PRO A 106 6.20 -3.49 0.42
N GLU A 107 5.40 -2.75 1.19
CA GLU A 107 5.56 -2.66 2.63
C GLU A 107 5.33 -4.03 3.32
N MET A 108 4.26 -4.75 2.96
CA MET A 108 3.96 -6.04 3.58
C MET A 108 4.98 -7.11 3.18
N ILE A 109 5.50 -7.06 1.96
CA ILE A 109 6.56 -7.97 1.49
C ILE A 109 7.79 -7.86 2.39
N VAL A 110 8.18 -6.64 2.76
CA VAL A 110 9.36 -6.42 3.61
C VAL A 110 9.04 -6.73 5.07
N LYS A 111 7.93 -6.18 5.59
CA LYS A 111 7.66 -6.17 7.03
C LYS A 111 7.03 -7.45 7.56
N ALA A 112 6.19 -8.11 6.77
CA ALA A 112 5.50 -9.33 7.19
C ALA A 112 6.13 -10.59 6.59
N LYS A 113 6.66 -10.53 5.36
CA LYS A 113 7.29 -11.68 4.70
C LYS A 113 8.83 -11.73 4.85
N GLY A 114 9.43 -10.69 5.43
CA GLY A 114 10.85 -10.70 5.79
C GLY A 114 11.83 -10.53 4.62
N VAL A 115 11.37 -10.03 3.46
CA VAL A 115 12.27 -9.76 2.33
C VAL A 115 13.23 -8.62 2.70
N GLN A 116 14.54 -8.89 2.65
CA GLN A 116 15.60 -7.96 3.06
C GLN A 116 15.95 -6.91 2.00
N VAL A 117 14.93 -6.27 1.42
CA VAL A 117 15.09 -5.16 0.48
C VAL A 117 14.33 -3.96 1.03
N PRO A 118 14.93 -2.76 1.10
CA PRO A 118 14.20 -1.57 1.54
C PRO A 118 12.95 -1.31 0.68
N VAL A 119 11.84 -0.95 1.33
CA VAL A 119 10.56 -0.69 0.65
C VAL A 119 10.72 0.36 -0.47
N SER A 120 11.52 1.40 -0.24
CA SER A 120 11.83 2.44 -1.23
C SER A 120 12.51 1.87 -2.49
N THR A 121 13.36 0.86 -2.33
CA THR A 121 14.06 0.19 -3.44
C THR A 121 13.09 -0.63 -4.27
N ILE A 122 12.14 -1.31 -3.63
CA ILE A 122 11.07 -2.06 -4.35
C ILE A 122 10.24 -1.08 -5.17
N TYR A 123 9.82 0.05 -4.59
CA TYR A 123 9.12 1.09 -5.35
C TYR A 123 9.96 1.62 -6.52
N TYR A 124 11.25 1.91 -6.29
CA TYR A 124 12.16 2.31 -7.35
C TYR A 124 12.21 1.28 -8.50
N TRP A 125 12.30 -0.01 -8.18
CA TRP A 125 12.29 -1.07 -9.19
C TRP A 125 10.99 -1.12 -9.98
N ILE A 126 9.83 -0.96 -9.33
CA ILE A 126 8.53 -0.91 -10.02
C ILE A 126 8.44 0.31 -10.94
N HIS A 127 8.80 1.50 -10.45
CA HIS A 127 8.69 2.76 -11.22
C HIS A 127 9.61 2.80 -12.43
N HIS A 128 10.74 2.08 -12.40
CA HIS A 128 11.74 2.02 -13.47
C HIS A 128 11.68 0.72 -14.30
N GLY A 129 10.61 -0.07 -14.18
CA GLY A 129 10.41 -1.29 -14.98
C GLY A 129 11.50 -2.33 -14.79
N LYS A 130 11.99 -2.48 -13.55
CA LYS A 130 13.06 -3.43 -13.17
C LYS A 130 12.54 -4.75 -12.59
N LEU A 131 11.22 -4.92 -12.56
CA LEU A 131 10.49 -6.14 -12.20
C LEU A 131 9.57 -6.52 -13.37
N SER A 132 9.14 -7.78 -13.42
CA SER A 132 8.13 -8.23 -14.39
C SER A 132 6.78 -7.53 -14.23
N LEU A 133 6.40 -7.22 -12.99
CA LEU A 133 5.17 -6.50 -12.64
C LEU A 133 5.42 -4.99 -12.54
N GLY A 134 4.56 -4.21 -13.19
CA GLY A 134 4.62 -2.75 -13.24
C GLY A 134 3.72 -2.04 -12.23
N LYS A 135 3.39 -0.79 -12.53
CA LYS A 135 2.57 0.08 -11.67
C LYS A 135 1.13 -0.39 -11.52
N GLU A 136 0.64 -1.14 -12.49
CA GLU A 136 -0.69 -1.76 -12.51
C GLU A 136 -0.88 -2.77 -11.38
N ALA A 137 0.20 -3.38 -10.89
CA ALA A 137 0.17 -4.25 -9.71
C ALA A 137 0.18 -3.47 -8.38
N MET A 138 0.23 -2.13 -8.41
CA MET A 138 0.31 -1.29 -7.20
C MET A 138 -1.07 -0.83 -6.69
N LEU A 139 -1.19 -0.73 -5.36
CA LEU A 139 -2.46 -0.41 -4.69
C LEU A 139 -2.91 1.07 -4.78
N TYR A 140 -1.98 2.02 -4.92
CA TYR A 140 -2.24 3.44 -4.66
C TYR A 140 -2.00 4.35 -5.88
N PRO A 141 -2.77 4.25 -6.98
CA PRO A 141 -2.81 5.33 -7.96
C PRO A 141 -3.48 6.54 -7.31
N ARG A 142 -2.69 7.58 -6.99
CA ARG A 142 -3.18 8.81 -6.36
C ARG A 142 -4.06 9.55 -7.38
N LYS A 143 -5.38 9.57 -7.16
CA LYS A 143 -6.30 10.42 -7.93
C LYS A 143 -6.46 11.78 -7.26
N ALA A 144 -6.66 12.83 -8.04
CA ALA A 144 -6.93 14.17 -7.53
C ALA A 144 -8.21 14.16 -6.66
N LYS A 145 -8.17 14.90 -5.56
CA LYS A 145 -9.27 15.01 -4.60
C LYS A 145 -10.35 15.89 -5.23
N GLN A 146 -11.56 15.36 -5.43
CA GLN A 146 -12.69 16.16 -5.90
C GLN A 146 -13.19 17.09 -4.79
N ALA A 147 -13.83 18.19 -5.18
CA ALA A 147 -14.42 19.16 -4.26
C ALA A 147 -15.47 18.49 -3.36
N ARG A 148 -15.55 18.94 -2.10
CA ARG A 148 -16.53 18.44 -1.12
C ARG A 148 -17.91 18.95 -1.46
N LYS A 149 -18.90 18.06 -1.49
CA LYS A 149 -20.32 18.43 -1.54
C LYS A 149 -20.83 18.57 -0.10
N HIS A 150 -21.70 19.54 0.13
CA HIS A 150 -22.37 19.74 1.41
C HIS A 150 -23.74 19.06 1.41
N ALA A 151 -24.12 18.49 2.56
CA ALA A 151 -25.46 17.94 2.75
C ALA A 151 -26.51 19.06 2.77
N SER A 152 -27.73 18.74 2.34
CA SER A 152 -28.88 19.61 2.61
C SER A 152 -29.12 19.69 4.12
N PRO A 153 -29.45 20.88 4.68
CA PRO A 153 -29.81 21.04 6.10
C PRO A 153 -31.00 20.18 6.54
N TYR A 154 -31.85 19.75 5.60
CA TYR A 154 -33.09 19.01 5.86
C TYR A 154 -32.95 17.48 5.76
N PHE A 155 -31.72 16.96 5.69
CA PHE A 155 -31.52 15.51 5.60
C PHE A 155 -31.90 14.81 6.91
N LYS A 156 -32.84 13.85 6.83
CA LYS A 156 -33.20 12.98 7.95
C LYS A 156 -32.45 11.66 7.85
N SER A 157 -31.71 11.28 8.88
CA SER A 157 -31.08 9.96 8.97
C SER A 157 -32.13 8.87 9.10
N ALA A 158 -31.81 7.67 8.60
CA ALA A 158 -32.71 6.51 8.71
C ALA A 158 -32.83 5.97 10.15
N GLY A 159 -31.91 6.34 11.04
CA GLY A 159 -31.91 5.94 12.44
C GLY A 159 -31.00 6.82 13.29
N LYS A 160 -30.44 6.24 14.36
CA LYS A 160 -29.55 6.95 15.29
C LYS A 160 -28.32 7.51 14.56
N SER A 161 -27.96 8.74 14.87
CA SER A 161 -26.72 9.34 14.39
C SER A 161 -25.50 8.59 14.95
N ILE A 162 -24.42 8.56 14.18
CA ILE A 162 -23.11 8.07 14.60
C ILE A 162 -22.59 8.77 15.86
N GLU A 163 -23.04 9.99 16.15
CA GLU A 163 -22.69 10.74 17.37
C GLU A 163 -23.26 10.10 18.65
N GLN A 164 -24.36 9.36 18.54
CA GLN A 164 -24.97 8.66 19.66
C GLN A 164 -24.31 7.29 19.92
N ARG A 165 -23.29 6.94 19.15
CA ARG A 165 -22.58 5.67 19.29
C ARG A 165 -21.66 5.73 20.51
N PRO A 166 -21.73 4.74 21.43
CA PRO A 166 -20.86 4.69 22.60
C PRO A 166 -19.37 4.85 22.28
N ASP A 167 -18.65 5.53 23.17
CA ASP A 167 -17.24 5.83 22.97
C ASP A 167 -16.35 4.58 22.95
N SER A 168 -16.75 3.50 23.63
CA SER A 168 -16.05 2.20 23.56
C SER A 168 -15.96 1.68 22.11
N ILE A 169 -17.00 1.89 21.31
CA ILE A 169 -17.06 1.52 19.89
C ILE A 169 -16.23 2.48 19.04
N ASN A 170 -16.26 3.79 19.36
CA ASN A 170 -15.46 4.80 18.67
C ASN A 170 -13.95 4.53 18.87
N GLN A 171 -13.56 4.19 20.09
CA GLN A 171 -12.19 3.84 20.49
C GLN A 171 -11.79 2.41 20.11
N ARG A 172 -12.70 1.61 19.54
CA ARG A 172 -12.46 0.24 19.06
C ARG A 172 -12.01 -0.71 20.17
N LEU A 173 -12.56 -0.55 21.37
CA LEU A 173 -12.19 -1.32 22.57
C LEU A 173 -12.71 -2.75 22.53
N GLU A 174 -13.85 -2.98 21.88
CA GLU A 174 -14.53 -4.28 21.81
C GLU A 174 -14.69 -4.74 20.36
N ALA A 175 -14.72 -6.06 20.17
CA ALA A 175 -15.00 -6.66 18.85
C ALA A 175 -16.52 -6.73 18.63
N GLU A 176 -16.94 -7.24 17.48
CA GLU A 176 -18.33 -7.49 17.12
C GLU A 176 -19.14 -6.22 16.82
N HIS A 177 -18.44 -5.10 16.59
CA HIS A 177 -19.04 -3.84 16.14
C HIS A 177 -18.67 -3.60 14.68
N TYR A 178 -19.62 -3.81 13.77
CA TYR A 178 -19.35 -3.88 12.34
C TYR A 178 -19.76 -2.61 11.60
N GLU A 179 -18.94 -2.19 10.65
CA GLU A 179 -19.33 -1.24 9.61
C GLU A 179 -19.82 -2.04 8.39
N ILE A 180 -21.08 -1.85 7.99
CA ILE A 180 -21.70 -2.54 6.84
C ILE A 180 -21.58 -1.68 5.59
N ASP A 181 -21.27 -2.24 4.42
CA ASP A 181 -21.15 -1.51 3.15
C ASP A 181 -21.50 -2.38 1.94
N THR A 182 -21.89 -1.76 0.83
CA THR A 182 -22.08 -2.47 -0.46
C THR A 182 -20.97 -2.10 -1.46
N VAL A 183 -20.45 -3.11 -2.16
CA VAL A 183 -19.45 -2.94 -3.21
C VAL A 183 -20.03 -3.35 -4.56
N ILE A 184 -20.41 -2.35 -5.35
CA ILE A 184 -20.94 -2.54 -6.69
C ILE A 184 -19.84 -3.01 -7.65
N LEU A 185 -20.04 -4.16 -8.32
CA LEU A 185 -19.07 -4.71 -9.28
C LEU A 185 -19.24 -4.08 -10.67
N THR A 186 -20.47 -4.00 -11.18
CA THR A 186 -20.82 -3.42 -12.49
C THR A 186 -21.95 -2.37 -12.39
N ARG A 187 -22.07 -1.49 -13.39
CA ARG A 187 -23.06 -0.40 -13.42
C ARG A 187 -24.50 -0.87 -13.73
N ALA A 188 -24.67 -2.04 -14.33
CA ALA A 188 -26.00 -2.62 -14.58
C ALA A 188 -26.60 -3.18 -13.28
N LYS A 189 -27.91 -3.49 -13.26
CA LYS A 189 -28.60 -4.16 -12.15
C LYS A 189 -28.07 -5.59 -11.97
N ASN A 190 -26.90 -5.69 -11.37
CA ASN A 190 -26.13 -6.91 -11.25
C ASN A 190 -25.64 -7.09 -9.82
N GLN A 191 -25.15 -8.30 -9.56
CA GLN A 191 -24.59 -8.73 -8.30
C GLN A 191 -23.66 -7.69 -7.67
N CYS A 192 -23.79 -7.53 -6.37
CA CYS A 192 -22.88 -6.73 -5.57
C CYS A 192 -22.41 -7.51 -4.34
N LEU A 193 -21.40 -6.98 -3.67
CA LEU A 193 -20.90 -7.60 -2.44
C LEU A 193 -21.45 -6.82 -1.25
N LEU A 194 -22.09 -7.52 -0.33
CA LEU A 194 -22.32 -7.04 1.02
C LEU A 194 -21.05 -7.27 1.83
N THR A 195 -20.57 -6.25 2.52
CA THR A 195 -19.38 -6.34 3.37
C THR A 195 -19.70 -5.88 4.78
N LEU A 196 -19.19 -6.59 5.79
CA LEU A 196 -19.21 -6.16 7.19
C LEU A 196 -17.79 -6.18 7.69
N THR A 197 -17.29 -5.05 8.19
CA THR A 197 -15.92 -4.95 8.73
C THR A 197 -15.95 -4.64 10.21
N ASP A 198 -15.39 -5.53 11.04
CA ASP A 198 -15.29 -5.31 12.48
C ASP A 198 -14.35 -4.14 12.79
N ARG A 199 -14.77 -3.24 13.68
CA ARG A 199 -14.01 -2.03 14.00
C ARG A 199 -12.73 -2.31 14.78
N LYS A 200 -12.68 -3.32 15.66
CA LYS A 200 -11.48 -3.59 16.47
C LYS A 200 -10.43 -4.40 15.72
N THR A 201 -10.84 -5.53 15.17
CA THR A 201 -9.98 -6.54 14.55
C THR A 201 -9.81 -6.32 13.05
N CYS A 202 -10.61 -5.45 12.43
CA CYS A 202 -10.72 -5.32 10.97
C CYS A 202 -11.02 -6.65 10.26
N HIS A 203 -11.63 -7.62 10.96
CA HIS A 203 -12.11 -8.86 10.36
C HIS A 203 -13.28 -8.53 9.44
N GLN A 204 -13.24 -9.05 8.21
CA GLN A 204 -14.21 -8.73 7.18
C GLN A 204 -15.03 -9.96 6.80
N LEU A 205 -16.34 -9.80 6.76
CA LEU A 205 -17.29 -10.75 6.17
C LEU A 205 -17.76 -10.20 4.83
N ILE A 206 -17.83 -11.05 3.81
CA ILE A 206 -18.22 -10.69 2.45
C ILE A 206 -19.24 -11.70 1.92
N ARG A 207 -20.38 -11.22 1.45
CA ARG A 207 -21.41 -12.06 0.80
C ARG A 207 -21.74 -11.52 -0.57
N LEU A 208 -21.84 -12.41 -1.55
CA LEU A 208 -22.35 -12.07 -2.87
C LEU A 208 -23.87 -12.01 -2.81
N ILE A 209 -24.44 -10.87 -3.19
CA ILE A 209 -25.90 -10.65 -3.19
C ILE A 209 -26.38 -10.30 -4.61
N PRO A 210 -27.63 -10.64 -4.97
CA PRO A 210 -28.13 -10.50 -6.34
C PRO A 210 -28.20 -9.04 -6.82
N ASP A 211 -28.51 -8.12 -5.91
CA ASP A 211 -28.57 -6.68 -6.17
C ASP A 211 -28.38 -5.88 -4.88
N LYS A 212 -28.47 -4.55 -4.97
CA LYS A 212 -28.34 -3.63 -3.84
C LYS A 212 -29.67 -3.28 -3.17
N SER A 213 -30.72 -4.08 -3.34
CA SER A 213 -32.00 -3.83 -2.67
C SER A 213 -31.88 -4.05 -1.16
N ALA A 214 -32.70 -3.33 -0.38
CA ALA A 214 -32.76 -3.52 1.06
C ALA A 214 -33.18 -4.96 1.44
N GLN A 215 -34.03 -5.59 0.61
CA GLN A 215 -34.42 -6.99 0.79
C GLN A 215 -33.21 -7.93 0.67
N ALA A 216 -32.45 -7.85 -0.43
CA ALA A 216 -31.28 -8.69 -0.63
C ALA A 216 -30.21 -8.49 0.45
N VAL A 217 -30.02 -7.25 0.92
CA VAL A 217 -29.13 -6.94 2.05
C VAL A 217 -29.61 -7.61 3.34
N ASN A 218 -30.90 -7.49 3.67
CA ASN A 218 -31.46 -8.04 4.90
C ASN A 218 -31.47 -9.57 4.90
N GLU A 219 -31.75 -10.22 3.77
CA GLU A 219 -31.66 -11.68 3.62
C GLU A 219 -30.23 -12.18 3.90
N ALA A 220 -29.22 -11.53 3.29
CA ALA A 220 -27.82 -11.87 3.51
C ALA A 220 -27.36 -11.57 4.93
N LEU A 221 -27.78 -10.44 5.51
CA LEU A 221 -27.48 -10.07 6.89
C LEU A 221 -28.07 -11.09 7.88
N THR A 222 -29.32 -11.53 7.66
CA THR A 222 -29.95 -12.57 8.47
C THR A 222 -29.16 -13.87 8.44
N GLY A 223 -28.61 -14.25 7.29
CA GLY A 223 -27.69 -15.38 7.17
C GLY A 223 -26.43 -15.21 8.01
N ILE A 224 -25.80 -14.04 7.98
CA ILE A 224 -24.59 -13.73 8.77
C ILE A 224 -24.89 -13.80 10.27
N LEU A 225 -26.01 -13.24 10.72
CA LEU A 225 -26.38 -13.18 12.14
C LEU A 225 -26.62 -14.56 12.78
N LYS A 226 -26.78 -15.62 11.97
CA LYS A 226 -26.87 -17.02 12.46
C LYS A 226 -25.51 -17.56 12.90
N ASP A 227 -24.45 -17.15 12.21
CA ASP A 227 -23.10 -17.72 12.37
C ASP A 227 -22.16 -16.82 13.18
N TYR A 228 -22.49 -15.52 13.27
CA TYR A 228 -21.61 -14.50 13.86
C TYR A 228 -22.37 -13.62 14.86
N THR A 229 -21.75 -13.41 16.02
CA THR A 229 -22.20 -12.41 16.99
C THR A 229 -21.93 -10.99 16.47
N VAL A 230 -22.97 -10.15 16.51
CA VAL A 230 -22.91 -8.74 16.09
C VAL A 230 -23.60 -7.89 17.15
N ASN A 231 -22.84 -7.02 17.81
CA ASN A 231 -23.33 -6.16 18.89
C ASN A 231 -23.86 -4.81 18.38
N SER A 232 -23.30 -4.30 17.27
CA SER A 232 -23.83 -3.10 16.61
C SER A 232 -23.47 -3.04 15.14
N ILE A 233 -24.28 -2.35 14.34
CA ILE A 233 -24.01 -2.08 12.94
C ILE A 233 -23.93 -0.57 12.69
N THR A 234 -22.92 -0.14 11.95
CA THR A 234 -22.82 1.23 11.43
C THR A 234 -22.90 1.24 9.91
N ALA A 235 -23.85 1.98 9.36
CA ALA A 235 -24.10 2.12 7.91
C ALA A 235 -23.95 3.59 7.45
N ASP A 236 -23.95 3.82 6.13
CA ASP A 236 -24.36 5.14 5.61
C ASP A 236 -25.87 5.19 5.42
N ASN A 237 -26.36 6.36 5.04
CA ASN A 237 -27.76 6.56 4.70
C ASN A 237 -28.10 6.12 3.26
N GLY A 238 -27.40 5.12 2.71
CA GLY A 238 -27.79 4.46 1.47
C GLY A 238 -29.17 3.82 1.59
N THR A 239 -29.96 3.87 0.52
CA THR A 239 -31.32 3.32 0.49
C THR A 239 -31.35 1.83 0.79
N GLU A 240 -30.29 1.10 0.45
CA GLU A 240 -30.08 -0.31 0.75
C GLU A 240 -30.02 -0.63 2.24
N PHE A 241 -29.67 0.34 3.09
CA PHE A 241 -29.55 0.17 4.54
C PHE A 241 -30.69 0.84 5.31
N SER A 242 -31.70 1.36 4.61
CA SER A 242 -32.84 2.05 5.22
C SER A 242 -33.72 1.14 6.09
N ARG A 243 -33.68 -0.17 5.85
CA ARG A 243 -34.53 -1.18 6.50
C ARG A 243 -33.76 -2.18 7.35
N LEU A 244 -32.56 -1.84 7.81
CA LEU A 244 -31.77 -2.73 8.67
C LEU A 244 -32.48 -3.10 9.98
N SER A 245 -33.37 -2.22 10.47
CA SER A 245 -34.19 -2.46 11.67
C SER A 245 -35.16 -3.63 11.54
N ASP A 246 -35.46 -4.10 10.33
CA ASP A 246 -36.36 -5.23 10.09
C ASP A 246 -35.71 -6.56 10.54
N VAL A 247 -34.38 -6.62 10.61
CA VAL A 247 -33.61 -7.85 10.92
C VAL A 247 -32.58 -7.67 12.04
N PHE A 248 -32.35 -6.44 12.51
CA PHE A 248 -31.39 -6.15 13.57
C PHE A 248 -31.94 -5.08 14.53
N PRO A 249 -31.62 -5.11 15.84
CA PRO A 249 -32.18 -4.16 16.80
C PRO A 249 -31.89 -2.70 16.46
N ALA A 250 -32.95 -1.90 16.26
CA ALA A 250 -32.82 -0.48 15.92
C ALA A 250 -32.02 0.34 16.96
N SER A 251 -31.99 -0.11 18.21
CA SER A 251 -31.20 0.50 19.28
C SER A 251 -29.68 0.43 19.05
N ALA A 252 -29.22 -0.53 18.24
CA ALA A 252 -27.81 -0.85 17.98
C ALA A 252 -27.40 -0.57 16.52
N ILE A 253 -28.22 0.17 15.77
CA ILE A 253 -27.92 0.63 14.41
C ILE A 253 -27.57 2.11 14.44
N TYR A 254 -26.44 2.46 13.84
CA TYR A 254 -25.94 3.83 13.75
C TYR A 254 -25.70 4.22 12.29
N TYR A 255 -25.98 5.47 11.95
CA TYR A 255 -25.80 6.01 10.60
C TYR A 255 -24.78 7.15 10.59
N ALA A 256 -23.79 7.05 9.71
CA ALA A 256 -22.82 8.12 9.47
C ALA A 256 -23.49 9.38 8.88
N HIS A 257 -22.83 10.53 9.02
CA HIS A 257 -23.34 11.77 8.44
C HIS A 257 -23.33 11.71 6.90
N PRO A 258 -24.30 12.35 6.24
CA PRO A 258 -24.29 12.44 4.78
C PRO A 258 -23.02 13.12 4.27
N TYR A 259 -22.47 12.60 3.17
CA TYR A 259 -21.22 13.08 2.57
C TYR A 259 -19.98 13.02 3.48
N ALA A 260 -20.06 12.33 4.62
CA ALA A 260 -18.97 12.16 5.58
C ALA A 260 -18.28 10.80 5.47
N SER A 261 -17.80 10.45 4.27
CA SER A 261 -17.18 9.13 4.01
C SER A 261 -15.96 8.83 4.91
N TRP A 262 -15.32 9.86 5.50
CA TRP A 262 -14.19 9.71 6.41
C TRP A 262 -14.57 9.07 7.75
N GLU A 263 -15.85 9.13 8.16
CA GLU A 263 -16.33 8.53 9.42
C GLU A 263 -16.33 6.99 9.36
N ARG A 264 -16.33 6.44 8.13
CA ARG A 264 -16.25 5.01 7.80
C ARG A 264 -15.00 4.71 6.97
N GLY A 265 -13.88 5.36 7.28
CA GLY A 265 -12.61 5.21 6.55
C GLY A 265 -12.06 3.77 6.51
N THR A 266 -12.48 2.90 7.45
CA THR A 266 -12.14 1.47 7.43
C THR A 266 -12.73 0.77 6.20
N ASN A 267 -13.98 1.06 5.85
CA ASN A 267 -14.63 0.49 4.67
C ASN A 267 -13.95 0.94 3.37
N GLU A 268 -13.57 2.21 3.23
CA GLU A 268 -12.83 2.67 2.04
C GLU A 268 -11.53 1.89 1.84
N ASN A 269 -10.76 1.67 2.92
CA ASN A 269 -9.52 0.91 2.84
C ASN A 269 -9.76 -0.57 2.48
N HIS A 270 -10.78 -1.20 3.04
CA HIS A 270 -11.11 -2.61 2.76
C HIS A 270 -11.69 -2.81 1.36
N ASN A 271 -12.56 -1.91 0.91
CA ASN A 271 -13.08 -1.92 -0.45
C ASN A 271 -11.96 -1.86 -1.48
N ARG A 272 -10.87 -1.13 -1.19
CA ARG A 272 -9.67 -1.12 -2.05
C ARG A 272 -8.95 -2.47 -2.10
N LEU A 273 -8.98 -3.27 -1.04
CA LEU A 273 -8.46 -4.65 -1.07
C LEU A 273 -9.31 -5.53 -1.97
N ILE A 274 -10.64 -5.43 -1.86
CA ILE A 274 -11.58 -6.13 -2.73
C ILE A 274 -11.32 -5.76 -4.20
N ARG A 275 -11.12 -4.46 -4.49
CA ARG A 275 -10.83 -3.99 -5.86
C ARG A 275 -9.53 -4.51 -6.47
N ARG A 276 -8.61 -5.10 -5.68
CA ARG A 276 -7.42 -5.78 -6.23
C ARG A 276 -7.81 -7.06 -6.97
N TRP A 277 -8.79 -7.78 -6.43
CA TRP A 277 -9.29 -9.05 -6.96
C TRP A 277 -10.46 -8.83 -7.92
N LEU A 278 -11.32 -7.86 -7.62
CA LEU A 278 -12.53 -7.56 -8.38
C LEU A 278 -12.54 -6.08 -8.80
N PRO A 279 -11.81 -5.74 -9.88
CA PRO A 279 -11.83 -4.40 -10.46
C PRO A 279 -13.25 -3.92 -10.80
N LYS A 280 -13.44 -2.60 -10.93
CA LYS A 280 -14.72 -2.08 -11.40
C LYS A 280 -14.98 -2.58 -12.82
N GLY A 281 -16.16 -3.13 -13.08
CA GLY A 281 -16.53 -3.71 -14.37
C GLY A 281 -16.54 -5.25 -14.40
N THR A 282 -16.14 -5.93 -13.32
CA THR A 282 -16.22 -7.40 -13.23
C THR A 282 -17.67 -7.87 -13.36
N LYS A 283 -17.96 -8.62 -14.43
CA LYS A 283 -19.34 -9.04 -14.79
C LYS A 283 -19.82 -10.27 -14.02
N THR A 284 -18.92 -11.21 -13.76
CA THR A 284 -19.22 -12.49 -13.14
C THR A 284 -18.33 -12.69 -11.94
N THR A 285 -18.92 -13.13 -10.84
CA THR A 285 -18.19 -13.50 -9.63
C THR A 285 -18.96 -14.62 -8.94
N THR A 286 -18.26 -15.61 -8.44
CA THR A 286 -18.87 -16.75 -7.75
C THR A 286 -18.73 -16.62 -6.23
N PRO A 287 -19.64 -17.23 -5.45
CA PRO A 287 -19.48 -17.28 -3.99
C PRO A 287 -18.14 -17.89 -3.53
N LYS A 288 -17.60 -18.86 -4.28
CA LYS A 288 -16.30 -19.49 -4.00
C LYS A 288 -15.13 -18.51 -4.14
N GLU A 289 -15.14 -17.69 -5.19
CA GLU A 289 -14.14 -16.62 -5.36
C GLU A 289 -14.26 -15.57 -4.26
N VAL A 290 -15.48 -15.19 -3.88
CA VAL A 290 -15.72 -14.25 -2.78
C VAL A 290 -15.16 -14.80 -1.47
N ALA A 291 -15.37 -16.08 -1.16
CA ALA A 291 -14.81 -16.72 0.03
C ALA A 291 -13.26 -16.73 0.01
N ALA A 292 -12.64 -16.96 -1.15
CA ALA A 292 -11.18 -16.89 -1.29
C ALA A 292 -10.64 -15.47 -1.07
N ILE A 293 -11.35 -14.45 -1.56
CA ILE A 293 -11.02 -13.04 -1.35
C ILE A 293 -11.18 -12.65 0.14
N GLU A 294 -12.29 -13.05 0.76
CA GLU A 294 -12.54 -12.86 2.20
C GLU A 294 -11.39 -13.47 3.02
N HIS A 295 -11.05 -14.73 2.75
CA HIS A 295 -9.94 -15.42 3.38
C HIS A 295 -8.61 -14.67 3.19
N TRP A 296 -8.29 -14.25 1.97
CA TRP A 296 -7.08 -13.49 1.69
C TRP A 296 -7.03 -12.16 2.46
N ILE A 297 -8.14 -11.42 2.51
CA ILE A 297 -8.21 -10.14 3.23
C ILE A 297 -8.02 -10.35 4.74
N ASN A 298 -8.62 -11.39 5.30
CA ASN A 298 -8.53 -11.69 6.73
C ASN A 298 -7.16 -12.24 7.15
N HIS A 299 -6.38 -12.78 6.21
CA HIS A 299 -4.97 -13.17 6.40
C HIS A 299 -3.98 -12.09 5.96
N TYR A 300 -4.46 -10.98 5.39
CA TYR A 300 -3.59 -9.90 4.93
C TYR A 300 -3.01 -9.12 6.12
N PRO A 301 -1.67 -9.04 6.26
CA PRO A 301 -1.02 -8.26 7.30
C PRO A 301 -1.41 -6.78 7.25
N LYS A 302 -1.69 -6.17 8.40
CA LYS A 302 -2.02 -4.73 8.47
C LYS A 302 -1.03 -3.99 9.35
N ARG A 303 -0.52 -2.86 8.85
CA ARG A 303 0.38 -1.97 9.62
C ARG A 303 -0.24 -1.53 10.95
N LEU A 304 -1.56 -1.33 10.97
CA LEU A 304 -2.33 -0.98 12.17
C LEU A 304 -2.09 -1.94 13.34
N PHE A 305 -1.86 -3.23 13.05
CA PHE A 305 -1.69 -4.28 14.04
C PHE A 305 -0.25 -4.77 14.15
N ASN A 306 0.72 -3.89 13.88
CA ASN A 306 2.13 -4.25 13.83
C ASN A 306 2.38 -5.45 12.90
N TYR A 307 1.72 -5.43 11.73
CA TYR A 307 1.82 -6.46 10.69
C TYR A 307 1.19 -7.81 11.05
N LYS A 308 0.36 -7.89 12.09
CA LYS A 308 -0.58 -8.99 12.29
C LYS A 308 -1.78 -8.86 11.35
N SER A 309 -2.40 -9.98 11.04
CA SER A 309 -3.60 -10.11 10.22
C SER A 309 -4.88 -9.96 11.05
N PRO A 310 -6.02 -9.60 10.43
CA PRO A 310 -7.32 -9.60 11.11
C PRO A 310 -7.68 -10.90 11.82
N ILE A 311 -7.36 -12.05 11.22
CA ILE A 311 -7.67 -13.34 11.82
C ILE A 311 -6.85 -13.57 13.10
N GLU A 312 -5.59 -13.14 13.14
CA GLU A 312 -4.78 -13.19 14.36
C GLU A 312 -5.33 -12.24 15.43
N MET A 313 -5.78 -11.04 15.03
CA MET A 313 -6.41 -10.09 15.95
C MET A 313 -7.74 -10.61 16.50
N LEU A 314 -8.54 -11.27 15.68
CA LEU A 314 -9.78 -11.91 16.09
C LEU A 314 -9.53 -13.03 17.11
N LYS A 315 -8.53 -13.89 16.85
CA LYS A 315 -8.12 -14.93 17.81
C LYS A 315 -7.67 -14.35 19.14
N LEU A 316 -6.90 -13.26 19.13
CA LEU A 316 -6.46 -12.56 20.34
C LEU A 316 -7.63 -11.94 21.10
N ALA A 317 -8.59 -11.32 20.40
CA ALA A 317 -9.79 -10.77 21.02
C ALA A 317 -10.62 -11.86 21.70
N ASN A 318 -10.81 -13.00 21.03
CA ASN A 318 -11.56 -14.14 21.57
C ASN A 318 -10.84 -14.80 22.76
N PHE A 319 -9.50 -14.84 22.73
CA PHE A 319 -8.72 -15.35 23.86
C PHE A 319 -8.86 -14.45 25.09
N ASN A 320 -8.74 -13.12 24.91
CA ASN A 320 -8.92 -12.16 25.99
C ASN A 320 -10.34 -12.19 26.56
N LEU A 321 -11.36 -12.43 25.73
CA LEU A 321 -12.71 -12.65 26.22
C LEU A 321 -12.79 -13.91 27.10
N LYS A 322 -12.26 -15.05 26.65
CA LYS A 322 -12.34 -16.32 27.42
C LYS A 322 -11.58 -16.28 28.75
N PHE A 323 -10.44 -15.60 28.82
CA PHE A 323 -9.61 -15.58 30.03
C PHE A 323 -9.77 -14.30 30.86
N GLY A 324 -10.33 -13.22 30.32
CA GLY A 324 -10.66 -12.01 31.08
C GLY A 324 -11.65 -12.31 32.21
N TYR A 325 -12.64 -13.16 31.95
CA TYR A 325 -13.58 -13.65 32.98
C TYR A 325 -12.93 -14.47 34.09
N LEU A 326 -11.74 -15.06 33.86
CA LEU A 326 -11.00 -15.80 34.89
C LEU A 326 -10.21 -14.87 35.83
N PHE A 327 -9.90 -13.64 35.39
CA PHE A 327 -9.18 -12.64 36.19
C PHE A 327 -10.07 -11.55 36.77
N ASP A 328 -11.38 -11.52 36.43
CA ASP A 328 -12.35 -10.58 37.01
C ASP A 328 -12.96 -11.04 38.35
N ILE A 329 -12.40 -12.09 38.97
CA ILE A 329 -12.72 -12.47 40.35
C ILE A 329 -11.85 -11.65 41.32
N SER A 330 -12.42 -10.53 41.76
CA SER A 330 -12.07 -9.72 42.96
C SER A 330 -10.76 -8.89 42.91
N PRO A 331 -10.83 -7.55 42.92
CA PRO A 331 -9.67 -6.67 43.13
C PRO A 331 -9.16 -6.64 44.59
N LYS A 332 -9.50 -7.63 45.42
CA LYS A 332 -9.05 -7.73 46.83
C LYS A 332 -8.05 -8.85 47.12
N ILE A 333 -7.54 -9.56 46.11
CA ILE A 333 -6.43 -10.52 46.29
C ILE A 333 -5.28 -10.18 45.35
N ILE A 334 -4.78 -8.95 45.47
CA ILE A 334 -3.41 -8.59 45.07
C ILE A 334 -2.85 -7.86 46.28
N PRO A 335 -2.29 -8.61 47.25
CA PRO A 335 -0.84 -8.65 47.32
C PRO A 335 -0.33 -10.00 47.87
N PHE A 336 -0.07 -10.99 47.02
CA PHE A 336 0.76 -12.14 47.45
C PHE A 336 1.70 -12.69 46.37
N PHE A 337 1.61 -12.21 45.12
CA PHE A 337 2.45 -12.67 44.02
C PHE A 337 3.61 -11.73 43.64
N PHE A 338 3.94 -10.74 44.50
CA PHE A 338 5.11 -9.87 44.32
C PHE A 338 6.28 -10.13 45.28
N LEU A 339 6.24 -11.21 46.06
CA LEU A 339 7.43 -11.74 46.72
C LEU A 339 7.69 -13.17 46.23
N ASN A 340 8.49 -13.29 45.16
CA ASN A 340 9.57 -14.28 45.00
C ASN A 340 10.05 -14.27 43.55
N PHE A 341 10.93 -13.32 43.27
CA PHE A 341 11.70 -13.19 42.04
C PHE A 341 12.76 -14.30 41.97
N HIS A 342 12.36 -15.58 41.95
CA HIS A 342 13.29 -16.70 41.70
C HIS A 342 12.66 -17.96 41.07
N TYR A 343 11.35 -17.97 40.76
CA TYR A 343 10.70 -19.15 40.14
C TYR A 343 10.31 -18.98 38.67
N PHE A 344 10.58 -17.82 38.05
CA PHE A 344 10.18 -17.56 36.66
C PHE A 344 11.06 -18.26 35.61
N HIS A 345 12.22 -18.79 35.97
CA HIS A 345 13.08 -19.55 35.04
C HIS A 345 12.70 -21.04 34.92
N TYR A 346 11.93 -21.59 35.86
CA TYR A 346 11.54 -23.01 35.82
C TYR A 346 10.22 -23.26 35.08
N LEU A 347 9.30 -22.29 35.09
CA LEU A 347 8.01 -22.41 34.38
C LEU A 347 8.13 -22.19 32.86
N SER A 348 9.11 -21.42 32.39
CA SER A 348 9.38 -21.31 30.94
C SER A 348 10.04 -22.57 30.38
N ALA A 349 10.83 -23.29 31.18
CA ALA A 349 11.45 -24.54 30.78
C ALA A 349 10.44 -25.69 30.68
N LEU A 350 9.46 -25.76 31.58
CA LEU A 350 8.43 -26.81 31.56
C LEU A 350 7.46 -26.64 30.37
N LEU A 351 7.15 -25.40 29.96
CA LEU A 351 6.29 -25.13 28.81
C LEU A 351 6.99 -25.47 27.48
N VAL A 352 8.31 -25.27 27.40
CA VAL A 352 9.11 -25.68 26.22
C VAL A 352 9.26 -27.20 26.15
N LEU A 353 9.39 -27.89 27.30
CA LEU A 353 9.46 -29.35 27.37
C LEU A 353 8.13 -30.03 27.01
N LEU A 354 6.99 -29.48 27.43
CA LEU A 354 5.65 -29.98 27.07
C LEU A 354 5.29 -29.78 25.59
N ILE A 355 5.86 -28.76 24.93
CA ILE A 355 5.68 -28.57 23.48
C ILE A 355 6.63 -29.48 22.67
N SER A 356 7.74 -29.93 23.26
CA SER A 356 8.73 -30.78 22.60
C SER A 356 8.45 -32.29 22.65
N SER A 357 7.48 -32.75 23.46
CA SER A 357 7.18 -34.17 23.66
C SER A 357 6.05 -34.72 22.77
N SER A 358 5.33 -33.89 22.01
CA SER A 358 4.41 -34.36 20.96
C SER A 358 5.14 -34.49 19.62
N ARG A 359 5.91 -35.57 19.46
CA ARG A 359 6.52 -35.93 18.18
C ARG A 359 5.45 -36.36 17.17
N PHE A 360 5.27 -35.58 16.10
CA PHE A 360 4.86 -36.13 14.80
C PHE A 360 5.88 -35.69 13.74
N SER A 361 6.80 -36.62 13.47
CA SER A 361 7.57 -36.85 12.24
C SER A 361 8.07 -35.65 11.44
N THR A 362 9.32 -35.29 11.68
CA THR A 362 10.17 -34.54 10.74
C THR A 362 10.66 -35.46 9.61
N ARG A 363 10.14 -35.28 8.40
CA ARG A 363 10.89 -35.55 7.17
C ARG A 363 10.25 -34.80 6.02
N LEU A 364 10.86 -33.68 5.63
CA LEU A 364 10.89 -33.12 4.28
C LEU A 364 11.77 -31.86 4.31
N LEU A 365 13.07 -32.08 4.15
CA LEU A 365 13.92 -31.12 3.47
C LEU A 365 13.40 -31.06 2.04
N LEU A 366 12.71 -29.99 1.67
CA LEU A 366 12.42 -29.69 0.28
C LEU A 366 13.09 -28.38 -0.11
N GLU A 367 13.84 -28.51 -1.19
CA GLU A 367 14.57 -27.50 -1.91
C GLU A 367 13.71 -26.27 -2.18
N TYR A 368 14.28 -25.09 -1.92
CA TYR A 368 13.81 -23.83 -2.48
C TYR A 368 14.10 -23.81 -3.98
N GLN A 369 13.27 -24.48 -4.77
CA GLN A 369 13.09 -24.14 -6.18
C GLN A 369 11.99 -23.09 -6.27
N TYR A 370 12.38 -21.87 -6.65
CA TYR A 370 11.43 -20.87 -7.11
C TYR A 370 10.85 -21.36 -8.42
N ASP A 371 9.65 -21.95 -8.36
CA ASP A 371 8.90 -22.29 -9.55
C ASP A 371 8.33 -21.01 -10.15
N THR A 372 8.90 -20.59 -11.27
CA THR A 372 8.50 -19.40 -12.01
C THR A 372 7.47 -19.79 -13.06
N THR A 373 6.25 -20.10 -12.65
CA THR A 373 5.10 -20.21 -13.53
C THR A 373 4.07 -19.16 -13.13
N CYS A 374 4.15 -18.02 -13.80
CA CYS A 374 3.07 -17.06 -13.83
C CYS A 374 2.09 -17.56 -14.90
N ASP A 375 1.16 -18.43 -14.53
CA ASP A 375 0.13 -18.89 -15.45
C ASP A 375 -0.75 -17.71 -15.86
N ASN A 376 -0.67 -17.42 -17.17
CA ASN A 376 -1.45 -16.40 -17.85
C ASN A 376 -2.88 -16.92 -18.04
N GLU A 377 -3.75 -16.61 -17.07
CA GLU A 377 -5.18 -16.48 -17.34
C GLU A 377 -5.67 -15.11 -16.84
N ARG A 378 -5.18 -14.05 -17.49
CA ARG A 378 -5.92 -12.79 -17.56
C ARG A 378 -6.61 -12.75 -18.93
N PRO A 379 -7.93 -12.52 -19.00
CA PRO A 379 -8.56 -12.24 -20.28
C PRO A 379 -7.96 -10.95 -20.86
N SER A 380 -7.42 -11.07 -22.07
CA SER A 380 -6.86 -9.96 -22.85
C SER A 380 -7.89 -8.82 -22.98
N PRO A 381 -7.53 -7.55 -22.76
CA PRO A 381 -8.37 -6.45 -23.19
C PRO A 381 -8.35 -6.40 -24.73
N GLY A 382 -9.48 -6.72 -25.34
CA GLY A 382 -9.69 -6.58 -26.79
C GLY A 382 -9.35 -5.17 -27.30
N PRO A 383 -9.09 -5.02 -28.60
CA PRO A 383 -8.47 -3.82 -29.16
C PRO A 383 -9.34 -2.59 -28.90
N GLN A 384 -8.75 -1.59 -28.24
CA GLN A 384 -9.33 -0.26 -28.15
C GLN A 384 -9.30 0.37 -29.54
N SER A 385 -10.46 0.46 -30.17
CA SER A 385 -10.66 1.31 -31.33
C SER A 385 -10.43 2.77 -30.91
N LEU A 386 -9.46 3.38 -31.57
CA LEU A 386 -9.26 4.82 -31.62
C LEU A 386 -10.54 5.46 -32.16
N TRP A 387 -11.24 6.21 -31.33
CA TRP A 387 -12.17 7.22 -31.81
C TRP A 387 -11.78 8.56 -31.17
N THR A 388 -11.19 9.38 -32.03
CA THR A 388 -11.11 10.84 -31.94
C THR A 388 -12.51 11.43 -31.81
N PHE A 389 -12.79 12.11 -30.70
CA PHE A 389 -13.04 13.56 -30.57
C PHE A 389 -13.40 13.90 -29.13
#